data_AF-A0A7M2C930-F1
#
_entry.id   AF-A0A7M2C930-F1
#
_cell.length_a   1.000
_cell.length_b   1.000
_cell.length_c   1.000
_cell.angle_alpha   90.00
_cell.angle_beta   90.00
_cell.angle_gamma   90.00
#
_symmetry.space_group_name_H-M   'P 1'
#
loop_
_entity.id
_entity.type
_entity.pdbx_description
1 polymer ?
#
loop_
_entity_poly.entity_id
_entity_poly.type
_entity_poly.pdbx_seq_one_letter_code
_entity_poly.pdbx_strand_id
1 'polypeptide(L)'
;MTFVITGGCCNDSSCIPVCPVQCIRPRPGDPDFTTAEQLYIDPATCIDCGACMDECPVDAIHGEWDLPNQLGDHLAINAEYFADNPIEASPPPDRHRRALPAGSEVRVAVVGTGPAGSYAAAELCEIEGVQVSVFDRLPTPFGLVRAGVAPDHDSTKLITQRFASVFRRANVHCYLNVEIGKDLTVEELLDSHHAVIWAAGASDDRRLGVEGEDLDGCVPAREFVAWYNGHPDLGRVGRVHRDTLRRRHRRVGVGRGGERDGSDDGDGQESELLHDSSEESVRSVRLWFVVPETVRAPPSGPTPTKGGTAHGGAH
;
A
#
# COMPACT_ATOMS: atom_id res chain seq x y z
N MET A 1 -23.93 -13.15 -14.23
CA MET A 1 -22.65 -13.50 -13.61
C MET A 1 -21.72 -12.34 -13.83
N THR A 2 -20.94 -11.96 -12.82
CA THR A 2 -20.03 -10.81 -12.88
C THR A 2 -18.60 -11.19 -12.48
N PHE A 3 -17.66 -10.30 -12.80
CA PHE A 3 -16.38 -10.21 -12.11
C PHE A 3 -16.49 -9.26 -10.91
N VAL A 4 -15.60 -9.43 -9.95
CA VAL A 4 -15.55 -8.71 -8.68
C VAL A 4 -14.11 -8.27 -8.42
N ILE A 5 -13.91 -7.03 -7.98
CA ILE A 5 -12.62 -6.55 -7.47
C ILE A 5 -12.60 -6.69 -5.94
N THR A 6 -11.56 -7.32 -5.43
CA THR A 6 -11.36 -7.56 -3.99
C THR A 6 -10.40 -6.54 -3.38
N GLY A 7 -10.27 -6.56 -2.04
CA GLY A 7 -9.44 -5.62 -1.28
C GLY A 7 -7.94 -5.67 -1.58
N GLY A 8 -7.48 -6.65 -2.38
CA GLY A 8 -6.11 -6.68 -2.90
C GLY A 8 -5.84 -5.64 -4.01
N CYS A 9 -6.87 -4.93 -4.48
CA CYS A 9 -6.73 -3.92 -5.53
C CYS A 9 -5.73 -2.83 -5.15
N CYS A 10 -4.82 -2.51 -6.06
CA CYS A 10 -3.83 -1.43 -5.88
C CYS A 10 -4.14 -0.16 -6.68
N ASN A 11 -5.40 0.02 -7.12
CA ASN A 11 -5.86 1.15 -7.94
C ASN A 11 -5.03 1.42 -9.20
N ASP A 12 -4.48 0.35 -9.76
CA ASP A 12 -3.57 0.44 -10.90
C ASP A 12 -4.24 0.87 -12.21
N SER A 13 -5.56 0.72 -12.30
CA SER A 13 -6.39 1.05 -13.47
C SER A 13 -6.10 0.30 -14.78
N SER A 14 -5.12 -0.63 -14.84
CA SER A 14 -4.82 -1.42 -16.05
C SER A 14 -6.01 -2.25 -16.56
N CYS A 15 -6.93 -2.62 -15.68
CA CYS A 15 -8.17 -3.33 -16.01
C CYS A 15 -9.24 -2.47 -16.72
N ILE A 16 -9.21 -1.14 -16.55
CA ILE A 16 -10.20 -0.21 -17.13
C ILE A 16 -10.17 -0.18 -18.67
N PRO A 17 -9.02 0.04 -19.34
CA PRO A 17 -8.98 0.18 -20.80
C PRO A 17 -9.32 -1.11 -21.56
N VAL A 18 -9.21 -2.27 -20.91
CA VAL A 18 -9.54 -3.57 -21.52
C VAL A 18 -11.00 -3.97 -21.30
N CYS A 19 -11.74 -3.27 -20.44
CA CYS A 19 -13.15 -3.57 -20.17
C CYS A 19 -14.02 -3.11 -21.36
N PRO A 20 -14.62 -4.01 -22.16
CA PRO A 20 -15.33 -3.66 -23.39
C PRO A 20 -16.64 -2.90 -23.13
N VAL A 21 -17.20 -3.05 -21.94
CA VAL A 21 -18.45 -2.40 -21.49
C VAL A 21 -18.20 -1.29 -20.47
N GLN A 22 -16.93 -0.98 -20.19
CA GLN A 22 -16.52 0.15 -19.34
C GLN A 22 -17.20 0.16 -17.96
N CYS A 23 -17.40 -1.01 -17.35
CA CYS A 23 -18.10 -1.19 -16.08
C CYS A 23 -17.23 -0.99 -14.83
N ILE A 24 -15.96 -0.61 -14.99
CA ILE A 24 -15.01 -0.45 -13.88
C ILE A 24 -14.91 1.04 -13.47
N ARG A 25 -15.09 1.33 -12.18
CA ARG A 25 -15.01 2.68 -11.60
C ARG A 25 -14.27 2.68 -10.26
N PRO A 26 -13.77 3.83 -9.80
CA PRO A 26 -13.61 5.06 -10.56
C PRO A 26 -12.53 4.92 -11.64
N ARG A 27 -12.55 5.78 -12.66
CA ARG A 27 -11.51 5.83 -13.71
C ARG A 27 -10.51 6.94 -13.43
N PRO A 28 -9.29 6.83 -13.98
CA PRO A 28 -8.38 7.98 -14.02
C PRO A 28 -9.09 9.23 -14.56
N GLY A 29 -9.17 10.28 -13.73
CA GLY A 29 -9.86 11.53 -14.03
C GLY A 29 -11.26 11.67 -13.42
N ASP A 30 -11.88 10.59 -12.96
CA ASP A 30 -13.09 10.67 -12.15
C ASP A 30 -12.74 11.29 -10.77
N PRO A 31 -13.61 12.11 -10.15
CA PRO A 31 -13.28 12.90 -8.96
C PRO A 31 -12.80 12.08 -7.75
N ASP A 32 -13.29 10.86 -7.62
CA ASP A 32 -13.04 9.94 -6.52
C ASP A 32 -11.87 8.97 -6.78
N PHE A 33 -11.26 8.99 -7.98
CA PHE A 33 -10.20 8.06 -8.35
C PHE A 33 -9.00 8.07 -7.41
N THR A 34 -8.58 9.26 -6.95
CA THR A 34 -7.41 9.39 -6.06
C THR A 34 -7.72 9.05 -4.60
N THR A 35 -9.00 8.96 -4.24
CA THR A 35 -9.45 8.74 -2.85
C THR A 35 -10.08 7.37 -2.64
N ALA A 36 -10.45 6.67 -3.71
CA ALA A 36 -11.00 5.33 -3.63
C ALA A 36 -9.97 4.35 -3.08
N GLU A 37 -10.42 3.44 -2.21
CA GLU A 37 -9.56 2.41 -1.61
C GLU A 37 -9.30 1.25 -2.56
N GLN A 38 -10.25 0.99 -3.46
CA GLN A 38 -10.15 0.01 -4.53
C GLN A 38 -10.95 0.49 -5.76
N LEU A 39 -10.79 -0.22 -6.87
CA LEU A 39 -11.71 -0.12 -8.00
C LEU A 39 -12.89 -1.08 -7.81
N TYR A 40 -13.98 -0.85 -8.52
CA TYR A 40 -15.25 -1.58 -8.41
C TYR A 40 -15.76 -1.94 -9.80
N ILE A 41 -16.35 -3.13 -9.94
CA ILE A 41 -17.00 -3.62 -11.16
C ILE A 41 -18.51 -3.56 -10.97
N ASP A 42 -19.23 -2.87 -11.86
CA ASP A 42 -20.69 -2.85 -11.82
C ASP A 42 -21.24 -4.22 -12.26
N PRO A 43 -21.88 -4.98 -11.34
CA PRO A 43 -22.42 -6.29 -11.66
C PRO A 43 -23.58 -6.25 -12.66
N ALA A 44 -24.28 -5.11 -12.78
CA ALA A 44 -25.39 -4.95 -13.72
C ALA A 44 -24.91 -4.74 -15.16
N THR A 45 -23.73 -4.12 -15.35
CA THR A 45 -23.16 -3.83 -16.67
C THR A 45 -22.14 -4.89 -17.12
N CYS A 46 -21.52 -5.61 -16.20
CA CYS A 46 -20.50 -6.62 -16.53
C CYS A 46 -21.04 -7.73 -17.45
N ILE A 47 -20.24 -8.08 -18.47
CA ILE A 47 -20.55 -9.11 -19.48
C ILE A 47 -19.61 -10.31 -19.41
N ASP A 48 -19.08 -10.62 -18.23
CA ASP A 48 -18.30 -11.83 -17.93
C ASP A 48 -17.18 -12.24 -18.92
N CYS A 49 -16.59 -11.28 -19.65
CA CYS A 49 -15.57 -11.57 -20.68
C CYS A 49 -14.16 -11.92 -20.17
N GLY A 50 -13.84 -11.62 -18.90
CA GLY A 50 -12.55 -11.96 -18.28
C GLY A 50 -11.34 -11.08 -18.62
N ALA A 51 -11.43 -10.16 -19.59
CA ALA A 51 -10.28 -9.35 -20.02
C ALA A 51 -9.59 -8.56 -18.88
N CYS A 52 -10.36 -8.13 -17.88
CA CYS A 52 -9.83 -7.39 -16.74
C CYS A 52 -9.02 -8.24 -15.75
N MET A 53 -9.29 -9.55 -15.67
CA MET A 53 -8.58 -10.48 -14.78
C MET A 53 -7.12 -10.63 -15.22
N ASP A 54 -6.89 -10.84 -16.52
CA ASP A 54 -5.55 -11.03 -17.09
C ASP A 54 -4.65 -9.79 -16.97
N GLU A 55 -5.25 -8.60 -16.88
CA GLU A 55 -4.53 -7.32 -16.74
C GLU A 55 -4.26 -6.93 -15.28
N CYS A 56 -4.86 -7.63 -14.30
CA CYS A 56 -4.69 -7.28 -12.91
C CYS A 56 -3.26 -7.61 -12.45
N PRO A 57 -2.43 -6.64 -12.03
CA PRO A 57 -1.03 -6.92 -11.71
C PRO A 57 -0.84 -7.61 -10.34
N VAL A 58 -1.91 -7.80 -9.59
CA VAL A 58 -1.93 -8.32 -8.21
C VAL A 58 -3.02 -9.38 -8.00
N ASP A 59 -3.61 -9.89 -9.09
CA ASP A 59 -4.65 -10.93 -9.07
C ASP A 59 -5.86 -10.64 -8.16
N ALA A 60 -6.27 -9.37 -8.06
CA ALA A 60 -7.39 -8.94 -7.22
C ALA A 60 -8.78 -9.03 -7.90
N ILE A 61 -8.85 -9.56 -9.13
CA ILE A 61 -10.09 -9.66 -9.91
C ILE A 61 -10.49 -11.13 -10.05
N HIS A 62 -11.69 -11.47 -9.58
CA HIS A 62 -12.22 -12.83 -9.61
C HIS A 62 -13.57 -12.88 -10.32
N GLY A 63 -13.88 -13.99 -10.97
CA GLY A 63 -15.26 -14.28 -11.34
C GLY A 63 -16.06 -14.67 -10.09
N GLU A 64 -17.33 -14.30 -9.99
CA GLU A 64 -18.18 -14.65 -8.83
C GLU A 64 -18.21 -16.16 -8.52
N TRP A 65 -17.99 -16.99 -9.54
CA TRP A 65 -17.97 -18.46 -9.46
C TRP A 65 -16.66 -19.04 -8.90
N ASP A 66 -15.59 -18.26 -8.90
CA ASP A 66 -14.25 -18.66 -8.43
C ASP A 66 -13.77 -17.72 -7.30
N LEU A 67 -14.69 -16.95 -6.72
CA LEU A 67 -14.41 -16.06 -5.61
C LEU A 67 -14.27 -16.90 -4.32
N PRO A 68 -13.12 -16.83 -3.62
CA PRO A 68 -12.97 -17.49 -2.33
C PRO A 68 -14.06 -17.06 -1.35
N ASN A 69 -14.58 -17.99 -0.56
CA ASN A 69 -15.68 -17.72 0.37
C ASN A 69 -15.37 -16.57 1.34
N GLN A 70 -14.11 -16.42 1.76
CA GLN A 70 -13.67 -15.34 2.64
C GLN A 70 -13.78 -13.94 2.00
N LEU A 71 -13.81 -13.88 0.68
CA LEU A 71 -13.88 -12.65 -0.10
C LEU A 71 -15.31 -12.39 -0.61
N GLY A 72 -16.30 -13.18 -0.18
CA GLY A 72 -17.68 -13.12 -0.67
C GLY A 72 -18.34 -11.75 -0.50
N ASP A 73 -18.02 -11.02 0.56
CA ASP A 73 -18.57 -9.70 0.84
C ASP A 73 -18.23 -8.66 -0.24
N HIS A 74 -17.16 -8.90 -1.01
CA HIS A 74 -16.80 -8.03 -2.12
C HIS A 74 -17.87 -7.98 -3.23
N LEU A 75 -18.74 -8.98 -3.35
CA LEU A 75 -19.91 -8.92 -4.23
C LEU A 75 -20.82 -7.74 -3.86
N ALA A 76 -21.12 -7.60 -2.56
CA ALA A 76 -21.95 -6.51 -2.06
C ALA A 76 -21.20 -5.17 -2.15
N ILE A 77 -19.94 -5.12 -1.74
CA ILE A 77 -19.11 -3.90 -1.79
C ILE A 77 -19.02 -3.33 -3.22
N ASN A 78 -18.84 -4.19 -4.23
CA ASN A 78 -18.81 -3.76 -5.63
C ASN A 78 -20.17 -3.22 -6.06
N ALA A 79 -21.28 -3.89 -5.73
CA ALA A 79 -22.62 -3.45 -6.09
C ALA A 79 -23.02 -2.12 -5.39
N GLU A 80 -22.71 -1.98 -4.10
CA GLU A 80 -23.07 -0.82 -3.28
C GLU A 80 -22.37 0.46 -3.76
N TYR A 81 -21.12 0.37 -4.23
CA TYR A 81 -20.44 1.53 -4.83
C TYR A 81 -21.28 2.19 -5.93
N PHE A 82 -21.96 1.40 -6.78
CA PHE A 82 -22.78 1.92 -7.88
C PHE A 82 -24.19 2.36 -7.45
N ALA A 83 -24.61 2.09 -6.20
CA ALA A 83 -25.82 2.68 -5.66
C ALA A 83 -25.67 4.20 -5.50
N ASP A 84 -24.49 4.65 -5.08
CA ASP A 84 -24.15 6.06 -4.92
C ASP A 84 -23.44 6.66 -6.16
N ASN A 85 -22.81 5.81 -6.98
CA ASN A 85 -22.03 6.20 -8.17
C ASN A 85 -22.55 5.52 -9.44
N PRO A 86 -23.78 5.83 -9.91
CA PRO A 86 -24.34 5.18 -11.09
C PRO A 86 -23.49 5.41 -12.34
N ILE A 87 -23.37 4.38 -13.20
CA ILE A 87 -22.60 4.50 -14.44
C ILE A 87 -23.28 5.50 -15.39
N GLU A 88 -22.64 6.65 -15.55
CA GLU A 88 -22.93 7.57 -16.64
C GLU A 88 -22.12 7.20 -17.88
N ALA A 89 -22.81 7.04 -19.02
CA ALA A 89 -22.19 6.82 -20.31
C ALA A 89 -21.27 8.00 -20.63
N SER A 90 -19.97 7.73 -20.66
CA SER A 90 -18.93 8.71 -20.93
C SER A 90 -17.94 8.09 -21.90
N PRO A 91 -17.33 8.87 -22.80
CA PRO A 91 -16.27 8.36 -23.66
C PRO A 91 -15.20 7.67 -22.81
N PRO A 92 -14.47 6.67 -23.35
CA PRO A 92 -13.30 6.13 -22.66
C PRO A 92 -12.46 7.30 -22.16
N PRO A 93 -11.96 7.23 -20.90
CA PRO A 93 -11.15 8.30 -20.37
C PRO A 93 -10.02 8.52 -21.37
N ASP A 94 -9.94 9.74 -21.91
CA ASP A 94 -8.81 10.05 -22.76
C ASP A 94 -7.59 9.87 -21.87
N ARG A 95 -6.63 9.07 -22.32
CA ARG A 95 -5.30 9.04 -21.71
C ARG A 95 -4.59 10.35 -22.04
N HIS A 96 -5.25 11.49 -21.83
CA HIS A 96 -4.78 12.81 -22.14
C HIS A 96 -3.51 12.99 -21.35
N ARG A 97 -2.40 12.69 -22.05
CA ARG A 97 -1.05 12.91 -21.64
C ARG A 97 -1.05 14.31 -21.07
N ARG A 98 -0.67 14.44 -19.79
CA ARG A 98 -0.10 15.71 -19.33
C ARG A 98 0.99 16.03 -20.35
N ALA A 99 0.73 16.99 -21.23
CA ALA A 99 1.64 17.31 -22.31
C ALA A 99 2.47 18.50 -21.85
N LEU A 100 3.78 18.38 -21.98
CA LEU A 100 4.65 19.54 -21.84
C LEU A 100 4.44 20.49 -23.03
N PRO A 101 4.69 21.80 -22.86
CA PRO A 101 4.73 22.71 -24.00
C PRO A 101 5.72 22.18 -25.05
N ALA A 102 5.37 22.30 -26.33
CA ALA A 102 6.15 21.73 -27.42
C ALA A 102 7.64 22.12 -27.34
N GLY A 103 8.52 21.12 -27.44
CA GLY A 103 9.98 21.31 -27.35
C GLY A 103 10.53 21.50 -25.93
N SER A 104 9.70 21.39 -24.90
CA SER A 104 10.17 21.41 -23.51
C SER A 104 10.70 20.04 -23.10
N GLU A 105 11.75 20.03 -22.28
CA GLU A 105 12.26 18.83 -21.62
C GLU A 105 12.23 19.05 -20.11
N VAL A 106 11.70 18.07 -19.37
CA VAL A 106 11.66 18.10 -17.90
C VAL A 106 12.34 16.85 -17.36
N ARG A 107 13.48 17.04 -16.73
CA ARG A 107 14.16 16.04 -15.90
C ARG A 107 13.56 15.98 -14.50
N VAL A 108 13.16 14.79 -14.05
CA VAL A 108 12.64 14.54 -12.70
C VAL A 108 13.47 13.46 -12.01
N ALA A 109 13.93 13.72 -10.80
CA ALA A 109 14.54 12.71 -9.94
C ALA A 109 13.48 12.05 -9.06
N VAL A 110 13.52 10.74 -8.91
CA VAL A 110 12.67 9.96 -7.99
C VAL A 110 13.59 9.21 -7.03
N VAL A 111 13.48 9.49 -5.73
CA VAL A 111 14.31 8.85 -4.70
C VAL A 111 13.55 7.67 -4.10
N GLY A 112 13.98 6.45 -4.40
CA GLY A 112 13.38 5.19 -3.97
C GLY A 112 12.71 4.44 -5.14
N THR A 113 13.05 3.16 -5.30
CA THR A 113 12.44 2.28 -6.32
C THR A 113 11.27 1.46 -5.80
N GLY A 114 10.81 1.71 -4.57
CA GLY A 114 9.60 1.09 -4.02
C GLY A 114 8.33 1.42 -4.83
N PRO A 115 7.16 0.92 -4.42
CA PRO A 115 5.90 1.13 -5.15
C PRO A 115 5.63 2.59 -5.50
N ALA A 116 5.71 3.49 -4.51
CA ALA A 116 5.45 4.92 -4.73
C ALA A 116 6.35 5.51 -5.83
N GLY A 117 7.65 5.21 -5.79
CA GLY A 117 8.60 5.69 -6.81
C GLY A 117 8.40 5.02 -8.18
N SER A 118 8.07 3.73 -8.19
CA SER A 118 7.81 2.99 -9.43
C SER A 118 6.53 3.47 -10.14
N TYR A 119 5.46 3.75 -9.38
CA TYR A 119 4.24 4.35 -9.92
C TYR A 119 4.48 5.78 -10.41
N ALA A 120 5.20 6.60 -9.64
CA ALA A 120 5.59 7.94 -10.09
C ALA A 120 6.38 7.89 -11.41
N ALA A 121 7.35 6.98 -11.52
CA ALA A 121 8.10 6.77 -12.74
C ALA A 121 7.20 6.27 -13.90
N ALA A 122 6.26 5.35 -13.62
CA ALA A 122 5.32 4.82 -14.60
C ALA A 122 4.47 5.93 -15.23
N GLU A 123 3.94 6.84 -14.41
CA GLU A 123 3.13 7.96 -14.87
C GLU A 123 3.97 9.01 -15.62
N LEU A 124 5.15 9.35 -15.08
CA LEU A 124 6.02 10.38 -15.67
C LEU A 124 6.57 9.97 -17.03
N CYS A 125 6.93 8.70 -17.21
CA CYS A 125 7.58 8.24 -18.44
C CYS A 125 6.64 8.19 -19.66
N GLU A 126 5.32 8.28 -19.46
CA GLU A 126 4.32 8.41 -20.54
C GLU A 126 4.23 9.84 -21.09
N ILE A 127 4.81 10.81 -20.40
CA ILE A 127 4.80 12.22 -20.80
C ILE A 127 5.96 12.49 -21.75
N GLU A 128 5.63 12.92 -22.97
CA GLU A 128 6.62 13.31 -23.95
C GLU A 128 7.47 14.49 -23.44
N GLY A 129 8.80 14.37 -23.58
CA GLY A 129 9.77 15.34 -23.08
C GLY A 129 10.17 15.16 -21.61
N VAL A 130 9.56 14.21 -20.87
CA VAL A 130 10.01 13.90 -19.50
C VAL A 130 11.12 12.84 -19.51
N GLN A 131 12.18 13.14 -18.75
CA GLN A 131 13.28 12.22 -18.43
C GLN A 131 13.25 11.90 -16.94
N VAL A 132 13.29 10.62 -16.58
CA VAL A 132 13.18 10.18 -15.18
C VAL A 132 14.47 9.52 -14.73
N SER A 133 15.07 10.05 -13.67
CA SER A 133 16.18 9.41 -12.96
C SER A 133 15.67 8.83 -11.65
N VAL A 134 15.71 7.51 -11.48
CA VAL A 134 15.30 6.84 -10.25
C VAL A 134 16.54 6.42 -9.48
N PHE A 135 16.65 6.81 -8.21
CA PHE A 135 17.79 6.51 -7.35
C PHE A 135 17.38 5.56 -6.22
N ASP A 136 18.19 4.58 -5.91
CA ASP A 136 17.98 3.73 -4.73
C ASP A 136 19.30 3.39 -4.04
N ARG A 137 19.29 3.41 -2.71
CA ARG A 137 20.44 2.99 -1.91
C ARG A 137 20.68 1.48 -2.01
N LEU A 138 19.66 0.70 -2.33
CA LEU A 138 19.75 -0.75 -2.41
C LEU A 138 20.34 -1.21 -3.76
N PRO A 139 21.07 -2.33 -3.80
CA PRO A 139 21.61 -2.91 -5.03
C PRO A 139 20.55 -3.55 -5.94
N THR A 140 19.31 -3.67 -5.46
CA THR A 140 18.19 -4.28 -6.19
C THR A 140 16.93 -3.48 -5.99
N PRO A 141 16.10 -3.30 -7.04
CA PRO A 141 14.96 -2.40 -6.98
C PRO A 141 13.76 -3.01 -6.23
N PHE A 142 12.70 -2.19 -6.12
CA PHE A 142 11.32 -2.51 -5.67
C PHE A 142 11.05 -2.41 -4.17
N GLY A 143 12.05 -1.99 -3.38
CA GLY A 143 11.87 -1.68 -1.95
C GLY A 143 11.12 -2.77 -1.19
N LEU A 144 10.06 -2.38 -0.46
CA LEU A 144 9.27 -3.29 0.37
C LEU A 144 8.54 -4.39 -0.42
N VAL A 145 8.18 -4.21 -1.68
CA VAL A 145 7.57 -5.33 -2.43
C VAL A 145 8.56 -6.48 -2.56
N ARG A 146 9.86 -6.17 -2.73
CA ARG A 146 10.91 -7.19 -2.76
C ARG A 146 11.26 -7.71 -1.37
N ALA A 147 11.45 -6.82 -0.40
CA ALA A 147 12.09 -7.17 0.86
C ALA A 147 11.19 -7.13 2.10
N GLY A 148 10.02 -6.51 2.01
CA GLY A 148 9.04 -6.35 3.09
C GLY A 148 7.77 -7.20 2.94
N VAL A 149 7.52 -7.76 1.76
CA VAL A 149 6.45 -8.75 1.53
C VAL A 149 6.98 -10.14 1.82
N ALA A 150 6.26 -10.89 2.64
CA ALA A 150 6.67 -12.24 3.03
C ALA A 150 6.81 -13.16 1.80
N PRO A 151 7.76 -14.13 1.81
CA PRO A 151 7.97 -15.07 0.71
C PRO A 151 6.76 -15.92 0.31
N ASP A 152 5.77 -16.12 1.19
CA ASP A 152 4.53 -16.86 0.91
C ASP A 152 3.44 -15.99 0.26
N HIS A 153 3.69 -14.70 0.03
CA HIS A 153 2.77 -13.74 -0.58
C HIS A 153 3.21 -13.38 -2.01
N ASP A 154 3.31 -14.39 -2.87
CA ASP A 154 3.84 -14.26 -4.23
C ASP A 154 2.97 -13.38 -5.13
N SER A 155 1.64 -13.39 -4.97
CA SER A 155 0.71 -12.58 -5.78
C SER A 155 1.01 -11.07 -5.65
N THR A 156 1.24 -10.58 -4.44
CA THR A 156 1.63 -9.18 -4.21
C THR A 156 2.97 -8.82 -4.86
N LYS A 157 3.88 -9.80 -5.03
CA LYS A 157 5.18 -9.58 -5.67
C LYS A 157 5.08 -9.51 -7.20
N LEU A 158 3.98 -9.93 -7.82
CA LEU A 158 3.80 -9.90 -9.28
C LEU A 158 3.86 -8.49 -9.87
N ILE A 159 3.46 -7.46 -9.11
CA ILE A 159 3.56 -6.05 -9.52
C ILE A 159 4.99 -5.65 -9.93
N THR A 160 6.02 -6.32 -9.40
CA THR A 160 7.42 -6.07 -9.78
C THR A 160 7.69 -6.31 -11.26
N GLN A 161 6.93 -7.19 -11.93
CA GLN A 161 7.04 -7.41 -13.37
C GLN A 161 6.64 -6.17 -14.16
N ARG A 162 5.61 -5.46 -13.71
CA ARG A 162 5.16 -4.19 -14.26
C ARG A 162 6.18 -3.09 -13.99
N PHE A 163 6.68 -2.96 -12.76
CA PHE A 163 7.74 -1.98 -12.46
C PHE A 163 9.02 -2.23 -13.26
N ALA A 164 9.37 -3.50 -13.49
CA ALA A 164 10.51 -3.85 -14.33
C ALA A 164 10.33 -3.38 -15.78
N SER A 165 9.10 -3.33 -16.32
CA SER A 165 8.86 -2.80 -17.67
C SER A 165 9.04 -1.29 -17.75
N VAL A 166 8.66 -0.56 -16.69
CA VAL A 166 8.88 0.88 -16.55
C VAL A 166 10.38 1.20 -16.60
N PHE A 167 11.21 0.48 -15.84
CA PHE A 167 12.66 0.71 -15.82
C PHE A 167 13.39 0.26 -17.09
N ARG A 168 12.69 -0.35 -18.06
CA ARG A 168 13.23 -0.63 -19.40
C ARG A 168 12.92 0.46 -20.43
N ARG A 169 12.15 1.49 -20.06
CA ARG A 169 11.84 2.59 -20.96
C ARG A 169 13.07 3.45 -21.24
N ALA A 170 13.19 3.92 -22.48
CA ALA A 170 14.37 4.65 -22.93
C ALA A 170 14.60 5.98 -22.18
N ASN A 171 13.54 6.59 -21.66
CA ASN A 171 13.56 7.83 -20.88
C ASN A 171 13.55 7.61 -19.35
N VAL A 172 13.83 6.40 -18.89
CA VAL A 172 13.93 6.06 -17.46
C VAL A 172 15.31 5.48 -17.17
N HIS A 173 16.04 6.13 -16.27
CA HIS A 173 17.38 5.74 -15.86
C HIS A 173 17.39 5.37 -14.38
N CYS A 174 17.75 4.13 -14.05
CA CYS A 174 17.75 3.63 -12.68
C CYS A 174 19.19 3.51 -12.16
N TYR A 175 19.48 4.17 -11.03
CA TYR A 175 20.78 4.23 -10.36
C TYR A 175 20.67 3.58 -8.98
N LEU A 176 21.21 2.37 -8.87
CA LEU A 176 21.20 1.56 -7.65
C LEU A 176 22.52 1.72 -6.88
N ASN A 177 22.51 1.41 -5.58
CA ASN A 177 23.62 1.71 -4.65
C ASN A 177 23.97 3.20 -4.57
N VAL A 178 22.97 4.08 -4.68
CA VAL A 178 23.14 5.52 -4.55
C VAL A 178 22.25 6.02 -3.41
N GLU A 179 22.87 6.40 -2.30
CA GLU A 179 22.18 6.91 -1.12
C GLU A 179 22.17 8.45 -1.10
N ILE A 180 20.98 9.03 -1.20
CA ILE A 180 20.82 10.49 -1.13
C ILE A 180 21.02 10.96 0.31
N GLY A 181 21.87 11.96 0.49
CA GLY A 181 22.42 12.42 1.77
C GLY A 181 23.84 11.90 2.06
N LYS A 182 24.33 10.91 1.30
CA LYS A 182 25.67 10.33 1.47
C LYS A 182 26.49 10.35 0.19
N ASP A 183 25.96 9.80 -0.89
CA ASP A 183 26.64 9.73 -2.20
C ASP A 183 26.29 10.94 -3.08
N LEU A 184 25.06 11.45 -2.95
CA LEU A 184 24.58 12.68 -3.58
C LEU A 184 23.79 13.50 -2.58
N THR A 185 23.92 14.82 -2.62
CA THR A 185 23.11 15.74 -1.82
C THR A 185 21.78 16.07 -2.48
N VAL A 186 20.82 16.58 -1.71
CA VAL A 186 19.53 17.04 -2.26
C VAL A 186 19.74 18.25 -3.17
N GLU A 187 20.70 19.11 -2.82
CA GLU A 187 21.10 20.28 -3.59
C GLU A 187 21.63 19.88 -4.98
N GLU A 188 22.50 18.88 -5.07
CA GLU A 188 23.00 18.35 -6.35
C GLU A 188 21.88 17.75 -7.22
N LEU A 189 20.87 17.13 -6.60
CA LEU A 189 19.69 16.66 -7.32
C LEU A 189 18.87 17.83 -7.89
N LEU A 190 18.63 18.87 -7.09
CA LEU A 190 17.87 20.05 -7.49
C LEU A 190 18.61 20.91 -8.53
N ASP A 191 19.94 20.90 -8.53
CA ASP A 191 20.74 21.59 -9.55
C ASP A 191 20.70 20.88 -10.92
N SER A 192 20.52 19.56 -10.92
CA SER A 192 20.54 18.72 -12.13
C SER A 192 19.16 18.37 -12.67
N HIS A 193 18.11 18.42 -11.84
CA HIS A 193 16.74 18.06 -12.16
C HIS A 193 15.79 19.22 -11.85
N HIS A 194 14.69 19.31 -12.60
CA HIS A 194 13.69 20.37 -12.40
C HIS A 194 12.77 20.07 -11.21
N ALA A 195 12.67 18.81 -10.81
CA ALA A 195 11.86 18.37 -9.68
C ALA A 195 12.46 17.10 -9.05
N VAL A 196 12.20 16.91 -7.76
CA VAL A 196 12.57 15.72 -7.00
C VAL A 196 11.31 15.17 -6.32
N ILE A 197 11.03 13.88 -6.53
CA ILE A 197 10.00 13.12 -5.83
C ILE A 197 10.68 12.27 -4.76
N TRP A 198 10.36 12.53 -3.51
CA TRP A 198 10.88 11.75 -2.38
C TRP A 198 9.98 10.56 -2.08
N ALA A 199 10.41 9.36 -2.47
CA ALA A 199 9.66 8.10 -2.34
C ALA A 199 10.46 7.01 -1.63
N ALA A 200 11.35 7.40 -0.69
CA ALA A 200 12.27 6.49 0.00
C ALA A 200 11.56 5.51 0.97
N GLY A 201 10.29 5.78 1.29
CA GLY A 201 9.51 5.02 2.26
C GLY A 201 9.99 5.21 3.71
N ALA A 202 9.39 4.46 4.63
CA ALA A 202 9.80 4.41 6.03
C ALA A 202 10.73 3.21 6.25
N SER A 203 11.98 3.49 6.64
CA SER A 203 13.01 2.45 6.83
C SER A 203 13.15 1.97 8.27
N ASP A 204 12.51 2.66 9.23
CA ASP A 204 12.62 2.38 10.66
C ASP A 204 11.34 1.76 11.22
N ASP A 205 11.49 1.02 12.32
CA ASP A 205 10.38 0.40 13.05
C ASP A 205 9.83 1.33 14.15
N ARG A 206 8.50 1.33 14.32
CA ARG A 206 7.86 1.98 15.47
C ARG A 206 8.08 1.13 16.72
N ARG A 207 8.74 1.70 17.72
CA ARG A 207 8.94 1.09 19.03
C ARG A 207 7.68 1.23 19.89
N LEU A 208 7.28 0.15 20.55
CA LEU A 208 6.16 0.10 21.49
C LEU A 208 6.51 0.74 22.83
N GLY A 209 7.79 0.76 23.23
CA GLY A 209 8.23 1.36 24.48
C GLY A 209 7.74 0.62 25.74
N VAL A 210 7.41 -0.66 25.59
CA VAL A 210 6.92 -1.51 26.69
C VAL A 210 8.05 -2.30 27.35
N GLU A 211 7.88 -2.61 28.64
CA GLU A 211 8.84 -3.46 29.34
C GLU A 211 8.97 -4.82 28.65
N GLY A 212 10.21 -5.22 28.36
CA GLY A 212 10.51 -6.48 27.69
C GLY A 212 10.56 -6.43 26.16
N GLU A 213 10.34 -5.27 25.53
CA GLU A 213 10.43 -5.11 24.07
C GLU A 213 11.83 -5.45 23.50
N ASP A 214 12.88 -5.25 24.29
CA ASP A 214 14.27 -5.53 23.92
C ASP A 214 14.75 -6.94 24.34
N LEU A 215 13.86 -7.83 24.80
CA LEU A 215 14.25 -9.19 25.19
C LEU A 215 14.68 -10.02 23.97
N ASP A 216 15.62 -10.95 24.19
CA ASP A 216 16.05 -11.90 23.17
C ASP A 216 14.86 -12.69 22.60
N GLY A 217 14.63 -12.53 21.30
CA GLY A 217 13.51 -13.15 20.57
C GLY A 217 12.34 -12.21 20.28
N CYS A 218 12.35 -10.98 20.82
CA CYS A 218 11.49 -9.89 20.39
C CYS A 218 12.17 -9.19 19.21
N VAL A 219 11.69 -9.43 17.99
CA VAL A 219 12.24 -8.85 16.76
C VAL A 219 11.16 -8.04 16.04
N PRO A 220 11.50 -6.87 15.47
CA PRO A 220 10.57 -6.13 14.63
C PRO A 220 10.12 -6.94 13.41
N ALA A 221 8.85 -6.85 13.05
CA ALA A 221 8.30 -7.59 11.92
C ALA A 221 9.03 -7.28 10.61
N ARG A 222 9.35 -5.99 10.37
CA ARG A 222 10.11 -5.56 9.20
C ARG A 222 11.50 -6.20 9.16
N GLU A 223 12.20 -6.25 10.29
CA GLU A 223 13.52 -6.88 10.37
C GLU A 223 13.43 -8.38 10.07
N PHE A 224 12.45 -9.07 10.66
CA PHE A 224 12.24 -10.49 10.41
C PHE A 224 11.96 -10.79 8.94
N VAL A 225 11.03 -10.07 8.32
CA VAL A 225 10.67 -10.27 6.90
C VAL A 225 11.81 -9.85 5.98
N ALA A 226 12.51 -8.76 6.28
CA ALA A 226 13.68 -8.34 5.52
C ALA A 226 14.81 -9.37 5.62
N TRP A 227 15.03 -9.97 6.79
CA TRP A 227 15.99 -11.07 6.94
C TRP A 227 15.55 -12.28 6.11
N TYR A 228 14.27 -12.64 6.17
CA TYR A 228 13.73 -13.79 5.44
C TYR A 228 13.84 -13.62 3.92
N ASN A 229 13.67 -12.39 3.42
CA ASN A 229 13.88 -12.02 2.02
C ASN A 229 15.36 -11.72 1.66
N GLY A 230 16.31 -11.82 2.59
CA GLY A 230 17.74 -11.61 2.32
C GLY A 230 18.15 -10.16 2.07
N HIS A 231 17.52 -9.20 2.78
CA HIS A 231 17.82 -7.77 2.65
C HIS A 231 19.30 -7.47 2.94
N PRO A 232 19.99 -6.66 2.10
CA PRO A 232 21.44 -6.47 2.17
C PRO A 232 21.94 -5.88 3.50
N ASP A 233 21.17 -4.95 4.10
CA ASP A 233 21.54 -4.34 5.39
C ASP A 233 21.56 -5.31 6.57
N LEU A 234 20.89 -6.46 6.46
CA LEU A 234 20.77 -7.43 7.56
C LEU A 234 21.86 -8.51 7.52
N GLY A 235 22.93 -8.29 6.74
CA GLY A 235 24.01 -9.23 6.42
C GLY A 235 24.76 -9.90 7.60
N ARG A 236 24.41 -9.62 8.86
CA ARG A 236 24.93 -10.31 10.06
C ARG A 236 23.90 -10.64 11.16
N VAL A 237 22.63 -10.27 11.03
CA VAL A 237 21.61 -10.50 12.09
C VAL A 237 21.03 -11.92 12.07
N GLY A 238 21.37 -12.69 11.04
CA GLY A 238 20.98 -14.09 10.89
C GLY A 238 21.52 -15.07 11.94
N ARG A 239 22.21 -14.62 13.00
CA ARG A 239 22.55 -15.47 14.16
C ARG A 239 21.39 -15.55 15.15
N VAL A 240 20.80 -14.41 15.54
CA VAL A 240 19.66 -14.37 16.47
C VAL A 240 18.45 -15.08 15.85
N HIS A 241 18.17 -14.81 14.58
CA HIS A 241 17.03 -15.41 13.86
C HIS A 241 17.21 -16.93 13.68
N ARG A 242 18.43 -17.37 13.31
CA ARG A 242 18.75 -18.79 13.12
C ARG A 242 18.77 -19.56 14.43
N ASP A 243 19.25 -18.97 15.52
CA ASP A 243 19.23 -19.58 16.85
C ASP A 243 17.82 -19.60 17.46
N THR A 244 16.97 -18.62 17.11
CA THR A 244 15.54 -18.60 17.48
C THR A 244 14.76 -19.70 16.76
N LEU A 245 14.99 -19.89 15.46
CA LEU A 245 14.34 -20.95 14.66
C LEU A 245 14.88 -22.36 14.95
N ARG A 246 16.17 -22.50 15.30
CA ARG A 246 16.78 -23.81 15.64
C ARG A 246 16.27 -24.41 16.94
N ARG A 247 15.66 -23.63 17.83
CA ARG A 247 15.14 -24.11 19.11
C ARG A 247 13.73 -24.65 18.92
N ARG A 248 13.64 -25.97 18.68
CA ARG A 248 12.38 -26.72 18.59
C ARG A 248 11.44 -26.36 19.75
N HIS A 249 10.15 -26.15 19.43
CA HIS A 249 9.02 -26.01 20.38
C HIS A 249 8.85 -24.66 21.10
N ARG A 250 8.61 -23.55 20.39
CA ARG A 250 8.09 -22.31 21.02
C ARG A 250 6.75 -21.85 20.43
N ARG A 251 6.06 -21.02 21.22
CA ARG A 251 4.89 -20.24 20.81
C ARG A 251 5.40 -18.94 20.18
N VAL A 252 4.90 -18.58 19.00
CA VAL A 252 5.23 -17.31 18.34
C VAL A 252 4.14 -16.30 18.67
N GLY A 253 4.52 -15.09 19.04
CA GLY A 253 3.61 -13.98 19.29
C GLY A 253 3.77 -12.89 18.24
N VAL A 254 2.69 -12.40 17.62
CA VAL A 254 2.75 -11.23 16.73
C VAL A 254 2.03 -10.07 17.38
N GLY A 255 2.74 -8.95 17.56
CA GLY A 255 2.23 -7.71 18.12
C GLY A 255 1.89 -6.69 17.03
N ARG A 256 0.69 -6.10 17.04
CA ARG A 256 0.38 -4.89 16.25
C ARG A 256 0.08 -3.70 17.18
N GLY A 257 0.61 -2.53 16.82
CA GLY A 257 0.24 -1.25 17.43
C GLY A 257 -0.67 -0.48 16.47
N GLY A 258 -1.91 -0.19 16.89
CA GLY A 258 -2.88 0.60 16.13
C GLY A 258 -3.23 1.89 16.86
N GLU A 259 -3.45 2.97 16.11
CA GLU A 259 -4.11 4.20 16.56
C GLU A 259 -5.62 4.02 16.25
N ARG A 260 -6.53 4.35 17.17
CA ARG A 260 -7.97 4.27 16.89
C ARG A 260 -8.39 5.44 15.98
N ASP A 261 -8.56 5.19 14.70
CA ASP A 261 -9.45 6.01 13.89
C ASP A 261 -10.87 5.43 14.00
N GLY A 262 -11.83 6.30 14.28
CA GLY A 262 -13.15 5.97 14.82
C GLY A 262 -14.14 5.27 13.88
N SER A 263 -13.68 4.39 12.98
CA SER A 263 -14.50 3.60 12.06
C SER A 263 -14.11 2.13 11.95
N ASP A 264 -13.21 1.61 12.79
CA ASP A 264 -12.86 0.18 12.82
C ASP A 264 -14.01 -0.67 13.40
N ASP A 265 -14.93 -1.09 12.53
CA ASP A 265 -15.76 -2.27 12.75
C ASP A 265 -14.87 -3.51 12.70
N GLY A 266 -14.33 -3.91 13.86
CA GLY A 266 -14.24 -5.30 14.32
C GLY A 266 -13.58 -6.41 13.49
N ASP A 267 -13.11 -6.18 12.27
CA ASP A 267 -12.48 -7.22 11.44
C ASP A 267 -10.98 -7.26 11.69
N GLY A 268 -10.60 -8.16 12.60
CA GLY A 268 -9.22 -8.52 12.82
C GLY A 268 -8.65 -9.18 11.56
N GLN A 269 -7.99 -8.38 10.71
CA GLN A 269 -7.03 -8.92 9.75
C GLN A 269 -5.94 -9.66 10.55
N GLU A 270 -6.04 -10.99 10.63
CA GLU A 270 -4.96 -11.84 11.09
C GLU A 270 -3.70 -11.47 10.31
N SER A 271 -2.56 -11.26 10.99
CA SER A 271 -1.32 -11.09 10.25
C SER A 271 -0.91 -12.45 9.70
N GLU A 272 -1.18 -12.68 8.42
CA GLU A 272 -0.80 -13.90 7.67
C GLU A 272 0.72 -14.02 7.41
N LEU A 273 1.58 -13.38 8.22
CA LEU A 273 3.04 -13.42 8.08
C LEU A 273 3.67 -14.82 8.16
N LEU A 274 2.88 -15.87 8.45
CA LEU A 274 3.36 -17.23 8.65
C LEU A 274 2.30 -18.25 8.16
N HIS A 275 2.06 -18.34 6.85
CA HIS A 275 1.33 -19.48 6.28
C HIS A 275 2.25 -20.66 5.92
N ASP A 276 3.57 -20.48 5.89
CA ASP A 276 4.51 -21.60 5.76
C ASP A 276 4.86 -22.24 7.11
N SER A 277 3.92 -23.02 7.63
CA SER A 277 4.17 -23.99 8.72
C SER A 277 4.52 -25.38 8.19
N SER A 278 5.00 -25.51 6.94
CA SER A 278 5.31 -26.83 6.36
C SER A 278 6.63 -27.45 6.89
N GLU A 279 7.46 -26.69 7.61
CA GLU A 279 8.57 -27.24 8.42
C GLU A 279 8.14 -27.48 9.89
N GLU A 280 7.34 -28.51 10.19
CA GLU A 280 7.18 -29.27 11.47
C GLU A 280 7.41 -28.62 12.89
N SER A 281 7.52 -27.29 13.05
CA SER A 281 8.27 -26.68 14.18
C SER A 281 7.48 -25.65 15.00
N VAL A 282 6.34 -25.15 14.53
CA VAL A 282 5.51 -24.13 15.22
C VAL A 282 4.29 -24.79 15.87
N ARG A 283 4.15 -24.70 17.20
CA ARG A 283 3.06 -25.35 17.96
C ARG A 283 1.80 -24.49 18.11
N SER A 284 1.93 -23.17 18.11
CA SER A 284 0.80 -22.22 18.22
C SER A 284 1.29 -20.79 17.97
N VAL A 285 0.52 -20.01 17.22
CA VAL A 285 0.69 -18.57 17.06
C VAL A 285 -0.30 -17.84 17.98
N ARG A 286 0.11 -16.73 18.61
CA ARG A 286 -0.78 -15.83 19.37
C ARG A 286 -0.60 -14.40 18.88
N LEU A 287 -1.67 -13.79 18.40
CA LEU A 287 -1.69 -12.36 18.11
C LEU A 287 -1.99 -11.59 19.40
N TRP A 288 -1.22 -10.53 19.65
CA TRP A 288 -1.42 -9.60 20.75
C TRP A 288 -1.58 -8.20 20.17
N PHE A 289 -2.65 -7.51 20.52
CA PHE A 289 -2.86 -6.12 20.14
C PHE A 289 -2.56 -5.24 21.34
N VAL A 290 -1.60 -4.33 21.21
CA VAL A 290 -1.33 -3.30 22.22
C VAL A 290 -2.09 -2.06 21.78
N VAL A 291 -3.23 -1.82 22.42
CA VAL A 291 -4.01 -0.59 22.21
C VAL A 291 -3.53 0.44 23.23
N PRO A 292 -2.96 1.58 22.83
CA PRO A 292 -2.60 2.64 23.77
C PRO A 292 -3.86 3.10 24.50
N GLU A 293 -3.81 3.23 25.83
CA GLU A 293 -4.83 3.99 26.55
C GLU A 293 -4.74 5.43 26.08
N THR A 294 -5.74 5.87 25.32
CA THR A 294 -5.93 7.29 25.03
C THR A 294 -6.01 8.01 26.38
N VAL A 295 -5.13 8.99 26.59
CA VAL A 295 -5.19 9.89 27.74
C VAL A 295 -6.57 10.55 27.70
N ARG A 296 -7.51 10.03 28.49
CA ARG A 296 -8.81 10.69 28.70
C ARG A 296 -8.50 12.06 29.27
N ALA A 297 -8.81 13.11 28.52
CA ALA A 297 -8.92 14.44 29.09
C ALA A 297 -9.82 14.34 30.35
N PRO A 298 -9.41 14.90 31.49
CA PRO A 298 -10.21 14.81 32.70
C PRO A 298 -11.59 15.43 32.41
N PRO A 299 -12.68 14.86 32.95
CA PRO A 299 -14.02 15.40 32.72
C PRO A 299 -14.04 16.87 33.15
N SER A 300 -14.43 17.74 32.22
CA SER A 300 -14.70 19.14 32.50
C SER A 300 -15.66 19.23 33.68
N GLY A 301 -15.22 19.89 34.76
CA GLY A 301 -16.05 20.17 35.93
C GLY A 301 -17.33 20.93 35.56
N PRO A 302 -18.31 20.96 36.48
CA PRO A 302 -19.67 21.41 36.18
C PRO A 302 -19.69 22.84 35.64
N THR A 303 -20.35 23.00 34.50
CA THR A 303 -20.69 24.27 33.88
C THR A 303 -21.56 25.11 34.84
N PRO A 304 -21.19 26.36 35.14
CA PRO A 304 -22.06 27.24 35.92
C PRO A 304 -23.25 27.67 35.08
N THR A 305 -24.46 27.39 35.59
CA THR A 305 -25.72 27.84 35.02
C THR A 305 -25.84 29.36 35.10
N LYS A 306 -25.77 30.04 33.95
CA LYS A 306 -26.44 31.32 33.70
C LYS A 306 -27.71 30.95 32.92
N GLY A 307 -28.93 31.06 33.44
CA GLY A 307 -29.50 32.22 34.12
C GLY A 307 -30.50 32.86 33.14
N GLY A 308 -31.65 32.21 32.93
CA GLY A 308 -32.79 32.74 32.19
C GLY A 308 -33.76 33.45 33.13
N THR A 309 -34.04 34.71 32.81
CA THR A 309 -34.85 35.71 33.51
C THR A 309 -36.30 35.30 33.80
N ALA A 310 -36.87 35.72 34.95
CA ALA A 310 -37.78 36.87 35.03
C ALA A 310 -38.48 37.05 36.41
N HIS A 311 -38.71 38.33 36.74
CA HIS A 311 -39.73 38.93 37.63
C HIS A 311 -39.56 38.96 39.17
N GLY A 312 -39.49 40.20 39.69
CA GLY A 312 -40.52 40.70 40.61
C GLY A 312 -40.04 41.33 41.93
N GLY A 313 -40.29 42.63 42.09
CA GLY A 313 -40.83 43.17 43.35
C GLY A 313 -39.90 43.90 44.31
N ALA A 314 -39.85 45.22 44.16
CA ALA A 314 -39.89 46.30 45.17
C ALA A 314 -39.48 46.06 46.64
N HIS A 315 -38.72 47.06 47.10
CA HIS A 315 -38.38 47.53 48.45
C HIS A 315 -37.17 46.92 49.15
#